data_AF-A0A7N0TKC0-F1
#
_entry.id   AF-A0A7N0TKC0-F1
#
_cell.length_a   1.000
_cell.length_b   1.000
_cell.length_c   1.000
_cell.angle_alpha   90.00
_cell.angle_beta   90.00
_cell.angle_gamma   90.00
#
_symmetry.space_group_name_H-M   'P 1'
#
loop_
_entity.id
_entity.type
_entity.pdbx_description
1 polymer ?
#
loop_
_entity_poly.entity_id
_entity_poly.type
_entity_poly.pdbx_seq_one_letter_code
_entity_poly.pdbx_strand_id
1 'polypeptide(L)'
;LASWFRLKYPHVVLGALASSAPILYFDDITPNDGYYAVATRDFQEESQSCYETIKESWDEMDRIASLPDGLSTLSKKFNTCRCSSVQFVIRLLCQGIDGAPKGSDILSRISEGIASARKGHLSCLSVSFDDSESETYEGWSWQTCTEMVMPIGRGNETMFFPSPFNLTEFNQQCKRSYGVEPRPHWSTTYYGGHDIKLVLERFGSNIIFSNGLKDSYSSGG
;
A
#
# COMPACT_ATOMS: atom_id res chain seq x y z
N LEU A 1 12.37 -1.51 -13.06
CA LEU A 1 13.54 -2.25 -13.60
C LEU A 1 13.58 -2.34 -15.13
N ALA A 2 12.65 -3.02 -15.82
CA ALA A 2 12.77 -3.26 -17.28
C ALA A 2 12.94 -1.98 -18.13
N SER A 3 12.14 -0.95 -17.86
CA SER A 3 12.26 0.40 -18.46
C SER A 3 13.66 1.00 -18.25
N TRP A 4 14.13 1.04 -17.00
CA TRP A 4 15.46 1.54 -16.64
C TRP A 4 16.60 0.75 -17.31
N PHE A 5 16.48 -0.57 -17.45
CA PHE A 5 17.48 -1.39 -18.12
C PHE A 5 17.56 -1.07 -19.62
N ARG A 6 16.42 -0.89 -20.31
CA ARG A 6 16.39 -0.41 -21.70
C ARG A 6 16.94 1.00 -21.85
N LEU A 7 16.66 1.91 -20.90
CA LEU A 7 17.19 3.28 -20.90
C LEU A 7 18.71 3.34 -20.74
N LYS A 8 19.29 2.52 -19.86
CA LYS A 8 20.73 2.55 -19.55
C LYS A 8 21.56 1.65 -20.46
N TYR A 9 20.99 0.56 -20.96
CA TYR A 9 21.67 -0.44 -21.79
C TYR A 9 20.95 -0.70 -23.13
N PRO A 10 20.69 0.35 -23.94
CA PRO A 10 19.97 0.20 -25.22
C PRO A 10 20.76 -0.60 -26.28
N HIS A 11 22.03 -0.91 -26.01
CA HIS A 11 22.89 -1.79 -26.82
C HIS A 11 22.80 -3.28 -26.40
N VAL A 12 22.17 -3.60 -25.26
CA VAL A 12 22.03 -4.98 -24.74
C VAL A 12 20.64 -5.55 -24.99
N VAL A 13 19.58 -4.75 -24.81
CA VAL A 13 18.19 -5.18 -24.96
C VAL A 13 17.45 -4.38 -26.02
N LEU A 14 16.71 -5.04 -26.92
CA LEU A 14 16.02 -4.39 -28.05
C LEU A 14 14.80 -3.54 -27.65
N GLY A 15 14.22 -3.81 -26.48
CA GLY A 15 13.05 -3.13 -25.95
C GLY A 15 12.70 -3.61 -24.54
N ALA A 16 11.65 -3.05 -23.95
CA ALA A 16 11.15 -3.43 -22.62
C ALA A 16 9.62 -3.33 -22.53
N LEU A 17 9.01 -4.29 -21.83
CA LEU A 17 7.66 -4.17 -21.30
C LEU A 17 7.75 -3.82 -19.81
N ALA A 18 7.29 -2.63 -19.44
CA ALA A 18 7.24 -2.11 -18.09
C ALA A 18 5.77 -2.10 -17.62
N SER A 19 5.27 -3.29 -17.26
CA SER A 19 3.92 -3.44 -16.71
C SER A 19 3.89 -3.02 -15.24
N SER A 20 2.89 -2.22 -14.86
CA SER A 20 2.66 -1.77 -13.47
C SER A 20 3.94 -1.23 -12.81
N ALA A 21 4.64 -0.35 -13.54
CA ALA A 21 5.99 0.07 -13.20
C ALA A 21 5.98 1.53 -12.70
N PRO A 22 5.91 1.78 -11.37
CA PRO A 22 5.72 3.11 -10.79
C PRO A 22 7.00 3.96 -10.83
N ILE A 23 7.51 4.26 -12.03
CA ILE A 23 8.78 4.98 -12.24
C ILE A 23 8.74 6.46 -11.83
N LEU A 24 7.54 7.00 -11.56
CA LEU A 24 7.30 8.38 -11.13
C LEU A 24 7.02 8.49 -9.63
N TYR A 25 6.90 7.38 -8.89
CA TYR A 25 6.52 7.41 -7.47
C TYR A 25 7.71 7.72 -6.55
N PHE A 26 8.44 8.80 -6.85
CA PHE A 26 9.64 9.27 -6.15
C PHE A 26 9.60 10.80 -6.00
N ASP A 27 10.31 11.32 -4.99
CA ASP A 27 10.33 12.75 -4.67
C ASP A 27 8.90 13.34 -4.61
N ASP A 28 8.67 14.54 -5.12
CA ASP A 28 7.35 15.19 -5.20
C ASP A 28 6.69 15.09 -6.59
N ILE A 29 7.12 14.13 -7.42
CA ILE A 29 6.62 13.95 -8.80
C ILE A 29 5.13 13.53 -8.82
N THR A 30 4.70 12.74 -7.83
CA THR A 30 3.32 12.24 -7.70
C THR A 30 2.79 12.47 -6.28
N PRO A 31 1.48 12.69 -6.08
CA PRO A 31 0.90 12.80 -4.74
C PRO A 31 1.21 11.58 -3.87
N ASN A 32 1.70 11.80 -2.65
CA ASN A 32 2.07 10.75 -1.71
C ASN A 32 0.93 9.75 -1.45
N ASP A 33 -0.32 10.21 -1.50
CA ASP A 33 -1.54 9.43 -1.30
C ASP A 33 -2.14 8.82 -2.57
N GLY A 34 -1.53 9.01 -3.74
CA GLY A 34 -2.03 8.50 -5.04
C GLY A 34 -2.35 7.00 -5.02
N TYR A 35 -1.49 6.19 -4.41
CA TYR A 35 -1.70 4.75 -4.21
C TYR A 35 -3.02 4.47 -3.46
N TYR A 36 -3.21 5.11 -2.30
CA TYR A 36 -4.37 4.90 -1.45
C TYR A 36 -5.63 5.60 -1.96
N ALA A 37 -5.50 6.65 -2.77
CA ALA A 37 -6.60 7.28 -3.50
C ALA A 37 -7.15 6.36 -4.59
N VAL A 38 -6.29 5.67 -5.35
CA VAL A 38 -6.71 4.63 -6.29
C VAL A 38 -7.38 3.47 -5.55
N ALA A 39 -6.76 2.93 -4.49
CA ALA A 39 -7.38 1.88 -3.69
C ALA A 39 -8.75 2.30 -3.14
N THR A 40 -8.88 3.54 -2.64
CA THR A 40 -10.16 4.09 -2.15
C THR A 40 -11.22 4.10 -3.24
N ARG A 41 -10.88 4.56 -4.46
CA ARG A 41 -11.79 4.53 -5.61
C ARG A 41 -12.18 3.11 -5.99
N ASP A 42 -11.25 2.16 -6.02
CA ASP A 42 -11.53 0.77 -6.38
C ASP A 42 -12.56 0.14 -5.42
N PHE A 43 -12.44 0.39 -4.11
CA PHE A 43 -13.45 -0.03 -3.12
C PHE A 43 -14.79 0.66 -3.33
N GLN A 44 -14.80 1.96 -3.63
CA GLN A 44 -16.02 2.73 -3.87
C GLN A 44 -16.76 2.28 -5.14
N GLU A 45 -16.03 1.93 -6.20
CA GLU A 45 -16.59 1.37 -7.45
C GLU A 45 -17.15 -0.05 -7.27
N GLU A 46 -16.56 -0.88 -6.40
CA GLU A 46 -17.07 -2.23 -6.11
C GLU A 46 -18.30 -2.20 -5.18
N SER A 47 -18.31 -1.36 -4.14
CA SER A 47 -19.49 -1.08 -3.31
C SER A 47 -19.36 0.21 -2.50
N GLN A 48 -20.28 1.15 -2.75
CA GLN A 48 -20.39 2.40 -1.99
C GLN A 48 -20.63 2.14 -0.48
N SER A 49 -21.45 1.13 -0.12
CA SER A 49 -21.69 0.80 1.30
C SER A 49 -20.47 0.17 1.95
N CYS A 50 -19.70 -0.64 1.21
CA CYS A 50 -18.42 -1.16 1.68
C CYS A 50 -17.43 -0.03 1.99
N TYR A 51 -17.25 0.90 1.05
CA TYR A 51 -16.43 2.10 1.23
C TYR A 51 -16.84 2.93 2.45
N GLU A 52 -18.13 3.24 2.59
CA GLU A 52 -18.69 4.00 3.73
C GLU A 52 -18.43 3.26 5.06
N THR A 53 -18.73 1.96 5.11
CA THR A 53 -18.55 1.15 6.33
C THR A 53 -17.08 1.06 6.74
N ILE A 54 -16.15 0.95 5.78
CA ILE A 54 -14.70 0.98 6.05
C ILE A 54 -14.27 2.35 6.58
N LYS A 55 -14.70 3.44 5.93
CA LYS A 55 -14.35 4.80 6.32
C LYS A 55 -14.85 5.16 7.73
N GLU A 56 -16.11 4.83 8.05
CA GLU A 56 -16.71 5.04 9.38
C GLU A 56 -16.13 4.13 10.48
N SER A 57 -15.57 2.97 10.11
CA SER A 57 -15.06 2.02 11.10
C SER A 57 -13.88 2.55 11.92
N TRP A 58 -13.09 3.48 11.39
CA TRP A 58 -11.93 4.06 12.09
C TRP A 58 -12.37 4.88 13.31
N ASP A 59 -13.33 5.79 13.13
CA ASP A 59 -13.87 6.61 14.23
C ASP A 59 -14.53 5.74 15.31
N GLU A 60 -15.24 4.68 14.92
CA GLU A 60 -15.86 3.74 15.86
C GLU A 60 -14.82 2.88 16.60
N MET A 61 -13.71 2.50 15.95
CA MET A 61 -12.58 1.83 16.61
C MET A 61 -11.90 2.74 17.64
N ASP A 62 -11.62 4.00 17.30
CA ASP A 62 -11.05 4.97 18.24
C ASP A 62 -12.00 5.25 19.40
N ARG A 63 -13.31 5.40 19.12
CA ARG A 63 -14.34 5.57 20.15
C ARG A 63 -14.33 4.41 21.14
N ILE A 64 -14.31 3.16 20.67
CA ILE A 64 -14.26 1.99 21.56
C ILE A 64 -12.91 1.89 22.28
N ALA A 65 -11.79 2.14 21.60
CA ALA A 65 -10.45 2.10 22.19
C ALA A 65 -10.28 3.10 23.36
N SER A 66 -11.02 4.21 23.34
CA SER A 66 -11.04 5.21 24.42
C SER A 66 -11.77 4.75 25.71
N LEU A 67 -12.57 3.69 25.65
CA LEU A 67 -13.35 3.19 26.78
C LEU A 67 -12.53 2.26 27.69
N PRO A 68 -12.90 2.15 28.99
CA PRO A 68 -12.42 1.07 29.85
C PRO A 68 -12.64 -0.30 29.19
N ASP A 69 -11.62 -1.15 29.19
CA ASP A 69 -11.59 -2.45 28.49
C ASP A 69 -11.86 -2.40 26.97
N GLY A 70 -11.76 -1.21 26.35
CA GLY A 70 -11.99 -0.99 24.91
C GLY A 70 -11.14 -1.87 24.01
N LEU A 71 -9.82 -1.93 24.26
CA LEU A 71 -8.89 -2.77 23.50
C LEU A 71 -9.19 -4.28 23.65
N SER A 72 -9.64 -4.72 24.84
CA SER A 72 -10.09 -6.09 25.08
C SER A 72 -11.37 -6.42 24.29
N THR A 73 -12.26 -5.43 24.19
CA THR A 73 -13.50 -5.52 23.40
C THR A 73 -13.19 -5.63 21.90
N LEU A 74 -12.32 -4.77 21.36
CA LEU A 74 -11.89 -4.82 19.96
C LEU A 74 -11.17 -6.13 19.61
N SER A 75 -10.25 -6.59 20.46
CA SER A 75 -9.52 -7.86 20.26
C SER A 75 -10.46 -9.07 20.15
N LYS A 76 -11.48 -9.14 21.02
CA LYS A 76 -12.54 -10.17 20.93
C LYS A 76 -13.37 -10.04 19.66
N LYS A 77 -13.71 -8.82 19.24
CA LYS A 77 -14.60 -8.54 18.10
C LYS A 77 -13.97 -8.87 16.74
N PHE A 78 -12.67 -8.65 16.60
CA PHE A 78 -11.89 -9.04 15.42
C PHE A 78 -11.20 -10.41 15.54
N ASN A 79 -11.36 -11.07 16.70
CA ASN A 79 -10.72 -12.33 17.07
C ASN A 79 -9.20 -12.32 16.79
N THR A 80 -8.48 -11.33 17.33
CA THR A 80 -7.04 -11.14 17.06
C THR A 80 -6.14 -11.97 17.97
N CYS A 81 -5.10 -12.60 17.42
CA CYS A 81 -4.07 -13.28 18.20
C CYS A 81 -3.15 -12.26 18.92
N ARG A 82 -2.63 -11.26 18.18
CA ARG A 82 -1.83 -10.08 18.61
C ARG A 82 -1.87 -8.99 17.52
N CYS A 83 -1.72 -7.70 17.85
CA CYS A 83 -1.85 -6.56 16.92
C CYS A 83 -0.79 -6.46 15.80
N SER A 84 -1.22 -6.06 14.59
CA SER A 84 -0.50 -5.41 13.47
C SER A 84 -1.43 -5.28 12.22
N SER A 85 -1.18 -5.88 11.04
CA SER A 85 -1.98 -5.72 9.80
C SER A 85 -2.16 -7.02 8.95
N VAL A 86 -3.06 -7.01 7.95
CA VAL A 86 -3.38 -8.15 7.04
C VAL A 86 -3.65 -7.65 5.61
N GLN A 87 -3.36 -8.47 4.59
CA GLN A 87 -3.58 -8.17 3.17
C GLN A 87 -4.88 -8.81 2.64
N PHE A 88 -5.63 -8.09 1.79
CA PHE A 88 -7.04 -8.41 1.46
C PHE A 88 -7.35 -8.52 -0.04
N VAL A 89 -8.42 -9.27 -0.35
CA VAL A 89 -9.08 -9.29 -1.67
C VAL A 89 -10.37 -8.46 -1.59
N ILE A 90 -10.37 -7.29 -2.23
CA ILE A 90 -11.44 -6.25 -2.19
C ILE A 90 -12.84 -6.85 -2.29
N ARG A 91 -13.10 -7.63 -3.35
CA ARG A 91 -14.41 -8.22 -3.64
C ARG A 91 -14.95 -9.12 -2.51
N LEU A 92 -14.10 -9.94 -1.90
CA LEU A 92 -14.50 -10.82 -0.80
C LEU A 92 -14.74 -10.03 0.50
N LEU A 93 -13.94 -8.98 0.74
CA LEU A 93 -14.13 -8.09 1.88
C LEU A 93 -15.50 -7.38 1.81
N CYS A 94 -15.81 -6.77 0.66
CA CYS A 94 -17.08 -6.07 0.48
C CYS A 94 -18.28 -7.02 0.48
N GLN A 95 -18.16 -8.22 -0.09
CA GLN A 95 -19.23 -9.23 -0.01
C GLN A 95 -19.53 -9.66 1.44
N GLY A 96 -18.53 -9.74 2.32
CA GLY A 96 -18.76 -10.00 3.75
C GLY A 96 -19.32 -8.80 4.52
N ILE A 97 -18.87 -7.58 4.21
CA ILE A 97 -19.37 -6.34 4.82
C ILE A 97 -20.85 -6.10 4.49
N ASP A 98 -21.24 -6.33 3.23
CA ASP A 98 -22.61 -6.12 2.74
C ASP A 98 -23.52 -7.34 2.96
N GLY A 99 -22.94 -8.53 3.09
CA GLY A 99 -23.64 -9.78 3.41
C GLY A 99 -23.91 -10.00 4.91
N ALA A 100 -23.39 -9.12 5.78
CA ALA A 100 -23.58 -9.20 7.23
C ALA A 100 -25.08 -9.13 7.65
N PRO A 101 -25.47 -9.77 8.77
CA PRO A 101 -26.86 -9.77 9.23
C PRO A 101 -27.48 -8.36 9.39
N LYS A 102 -28.77 -8.24 9.05
CA LYS A 102 -29.51 -6.98 9.22
C LYS A 102 -29.53 -6.56 10.69
N GLY A 103 -28.98 -5.37 10.98
CA GLY A 103 -28.83 -4.84 12.34
C GLY A 103 -27.45 -5.06 12.96
N SER A 104 -26.51 -5.71 12.27
CA SER A 104 -25.10 -5.76 12.69
C SER A 104 -24.47 -4.37 12.71
N ASP A 105 -23.75 -4.05 13.79
CA ASP A 105 -22.97 -2.82 13.92
C ASP A 105 -21.76 -2.79 12.96
N ILE A 106 -21.21 -1.60 12.72
CA ILE A 106 -20.12 -1.34 11.77
C ILE A 106 -18.94 -2.30 11.98
N LEU A 107 -18.46 -2.49 13.21
CA LEU A 107 -17.31 -3.36 13.45
C LEU A 107 -17.64 -4.85 13.31
N SER A 108 -18.90 -5.26 13.49
CA SER A 108 -19.34 -6.61 13.13
C SER A 108 -19.29 -6.81 11.61
N ARG A 109 -19.77 -5.84 10.83
CA ARG A 109 -19.69 -5.89 9.35
C ARG A 109 -18.24 -5.98 8.87
N ILE A 110 -17.33 -5.19 9.45
CA ILE A 110 -15.89 -5.30 9.14
C ILE A 110 -15.34 -6.68 9.52
N SER A 111 -15.70 -7.23 10.68
CA SER A 111 -15.24 -8.57 11.09
C SER A 111 -15.71 -9.68 10.13
N GLU A 112 -16.97 -9.63 9.68
CA GLU A 112 -17.51 -10.55 8.65
C GLU A 112 -16.83 -10.38 7.28
N GLY A 113 -16.55 -9.15 6.86
CA GLY A 113 -15.73 -8.86 5.69
C GLY A 113 -14.35 -9.51 5.77
N ILE A 114 -13.65 -9.26 6.89
CA ILE A 114 -12.32 -9.81 7.14
C ILE A 114 -12.36 -11.34 7.16
N ALA A 115 -13.37 -11.96 7.79
CA ALA A 115 -13.55 -13.41 7.82
C ALA A 115 -13.78 -13.98 6.41
N SER A 116 -14.64 -13.34 5.61
CA SER A 116 -14.98 -13.73 4.23
C SER A 116 -13.79 -13.67 3.27
N ALA A 117 -12.84 -12.77 3.52
CA ALA A 117 -11.61 -12.65 2.74
C ALA A 117 -10.51 -13.67 3.10
N ARG A 118 -10.64 -14.41 4.22
CA ARG A 118 -9.65 -15.43 4.63
C ARG A 118 -9.90 -16.77 3.93
N LYS A 119 -8.84 -17.35 3.34
CA LYS A 119 -8.85 -18.76 2.94
C LYS A 119 -8.34 -19.63 4.08
N GLY A 120 -9.26 -20.27 4.81
CA GLY A 120 -8.95 -21.32 5.78
C GLY A 120 -9.40 -21.03 7.21
N HIS A 121 -9.41 -22.09 8.03
CA HIS A 121 -9.99 -22.08 9.37
C HIS A 121 -8.97 -21.70 10.45
N LEU A 122 -8.53 -20.43 10.45
CA LEU A 122 -7.66 -19.88 11.49
C LEU A 122 -8.42 -19.72 12.82
N SER A 123 -7.82 -20.13 13.94
CA SER A 123 -8.40 -20.02 15.28
C SER A 123 -8.51 -18.56 15.76
N CYS A 124 -7.56 -17.72 15.38
CA CYS A 124 -7.58 -16.27 15.55
C CYS A 124 -6.86 -15.60 14.36
N LEU A 125 -7.04 -14.30 14.18
CA LEU A 125 -6.30 -13.51 13.21
C LEU A 125 -4.89 -13.27 13.73
N SER A 126 -3.89 -13.97 13.15
CA SER A 126 -2.52 -13.48 13.23
C SER A 126 -2.47 -12.19 12.45
N VAL A 127 -2.27 -11.09 13.16
CA VAL A 127 -2.12 -9.77 12.58
C VAL A 127 -0.64 -9.35 12.57
N SER A 128 0.25 -10.15 13.17
CA SER A 128 1.69 -10.12 12.87
C SER A 128 1.96 -10.82 11.54
N PHE A 129 2.83 -10.22 10.72
CA PHE A 129 3.62 -11.00 9.78
C PHE A 129 4.44 -12.02 10.58
N ASP A 130 4.57 -13.24 10.07
CA ASP A 130 5.31 -14.31 10.75
C ASP A 130 6.80 -13.91 10.83
N ASP A 131 7.44 -14.13 11.98
CA ASP A 131 8.84 -13.73 12.23
C ASP A 131 9.86 -14.51 11.35
N SER A 132 9.37 -15.40 10.47
CA SER A 132 10.10 -15.84 9.28
C SER A 132 10.10 -14.75 8.21
N GLU A 133 10.76 -13.62 8.46
CA GLU A 133 11.06 -12.62 7.42
C GLU A 133 11.82 -13.31 6.28
N SER A 134 11.15 -13.50 5.14
CA SER A 134 11.80 -14.11 3.99
C SER A 134 12.95 -13.23 3.49
N GLU A 135 14.01 -13.83 2.96
CA GLU A 135 15.14 -13.10 2.37
C GLU A 135 14.68 -12.07 1.30
N THR A 136 13.56 -12.34 0.64
CA THR A 136 12.89 -11.43 -0.30
C THR A 136 12.32 -10.18 0.36
N TYR A 137 11.72 -10.31 1.55
CA TYR A 137 11.19 -9.18 2.31
C TYR A 137 12.33 -8.31 2.82
N GLU A 138 13.36 -8.92 3.42
CA GLU A 138 14.54 -8.17 3.88
C GLU A 138 15.31 -7.50 2.75
N GLY A 139 15.45 -8.17 1.61
CA GLY A 139 16.01 -7.54 0.40
C GLY A 139 15.22 -6.31 -0.05
N TRP A 140 13.89 -6.35 0.01
CA TRP A 140 13.04 -5.21 -0.37
C TRP A 140 13.05 -4.08 0.67
N SER A 141 12.99 -4.42 1.96
CA SER A 141 13.11 -3.47 3.07
C SER A 141 14.45 -2.74 3.03
N TRP A 142 15.55 -3.44 2.74
CA TRP A 142 16.86 -2.82 2.50
C TRP A 142 16.85 -1.91 1.26
N GLN A 143 16.24 -2.35 0.14
CA GLN A 143 16.18 -1.55 -1.10
C GLN A 143 15.40 -0.24 -0.91
N THR A 144 14.27 -0.28 -0.22
CA THR A 144 13.48 0.93 0.08
C THR A 144 14.21 1.85 1.06
N CYS A 145 14.93 1.30 2.03
CA CYS A 145 15.78 2.07 2.96
C CYS A 145 17.08 2.64 2.35
N THR A 146 17.35 2.43 1.06
CA THR A 146 18.57 2.92 0.40
C THR A 146 18.29 3.74 -0.86
N GLU A 147 17.70 3.13 -1.88
CA GLU A 147 17.55 3.73 -3.23
C GLU A 147 16.09 3.79 -3.71
N MET A 148 15.24 2.87 -3.25
CA MET A 148 13.82 2.76 -3.66
C MET A 148 12.89 3.52 -2.70
N VAL A 149 13.25 4.77 -2.37
CA VAL A 149 12.51 5.63 -1.43
C VAL A 149 11.25 6.19 -2.12
N MET A 150 10.14 5.45 -2.05
CA MET A 150 8.86 5.86 -2.61
C MET A 150 7.98 6.47 -1.50
N PRO A 151 7.59 7.75 -1.56
CA PRO A 151 6.93 8.46 -0.47
C PRO A 151 5.41 8.15 -0.37
N ILE A 152 5.06 6.87 -0.33
CA ILE A 152 3.66 6.41 -0.23
C ILE A 152 3.15 6.68 1.19
N GLY A 153 2.01 7.38 1.31
CA GLY A 153 1.34 7.67 2.57
C GLY A 153 -0.18 7.72 2.44
N ARG A 154 -0.91 7.77 3.55
CA ARG A 154 -2.39 7.85 3.57
C ARG A 154 -2.85 9.28 3.84
N GLY A 155 -3.51 9.90 2.85
CA GLY A 155 -4.12 11.22 2.96
C GLY A 155 -5.51 11.20 3.60
N ASN A 156 -5.97 12.36 4.07
CA ASN A 156 -7.25 12.53 4.77
C ASN A 156 -8.49 12.19 3.92
N GLU A 157 -8.39 12.31 2.59
CA GLU A 157 -9.49 12.03 1.66
C GLU A 157 -9.64 10.53 1.33
N THR A 158 -8.66 9.71 1.73
CA THR A 158 -8.71 8.25 1.53
C THR A 158 -9.66 7.58 2.53
N MET A 159 -10.14 6.36 2.24
CA MET A 159 -10.98 5.61 3.20
C MET A 159 -10.21 4.99 4.38
N PHE A 160 -8.91 5.28 4.49
CA PHE A 160 -8.01 4.70 5.48
C PHE A 160 -7.65 5.74 6.54
N PHE A 161 -7.34 5.29 7.76
CA PHE A 161 -6.84 6.18 8.80
C PHE A 161 -5.64 7.03 8.31
N PRO A 162 -5.64 8.37 8.50
CA PRO A 162 -4.58 9.25 8.01
C PRO A 162 -3.20 8.90 8.54
N SER A 163 -2.21 8.87 7.65
CA SER A 163 -0.82 8.49 7.96
C SER A 163 0.06 8.97 6.80
N PRO A 164 0.28 10.29 6.69
CA PRO A 164 1.07 10.87 5.60
C PRO A 164 2.53 10.42 5.70
N PHE A 165 3.20 10.28 4.55
CA PHE A 165 4.61 9.90 4.51
C PHE A 165 5.48 10.99 5.18
N ASN A 166 6.37 10.56 6.07
CA ASN A 166 7.30 11.43 6.79
C ASN A 166 8.74 10.95 6.59
N LEU A 167 9.50 11.67 5.75
CA LEU A 167 10.89 11.32 5.43
C LEU A 167 11.80 11.28 6.67
N THR A 168 11.57 12.14 7.66
CA THR A 168 12.38 12.15 8.90
C THR A 168 12.17 10.88 9.71
N GLU A 169 10.93 10.42 9.82
CA GLU A 169 10.59 9.18 10.53
C GLU A 169 11.07 7.94 9.76
N PHE A 170 10.90 7.94 8.44
CA PHE A 170 11.41 6.91 7.54
C PHE A 170 12.93 6.75 7.66
N ASN A 171 13.69 7.86 7.59
CA ASN A 171 15.15 7.84 7.78
C ASN A 171 15.54 7.29 9.16
N GLN A 172 14.84 7.69 10.24
CA GLN A 172 15.09 7.15 11.57
C GLN A 172 14.78 5.65 11.68
N GLN A 173 13.75 5.15 10.99
CA GLN A 173 13.46 3.72 10.91
C GLN A 173 14.59 2.97 10.19
N CYS A 174 14.93 3.38 8.97
CA CYS A 174 16.00 2.76 8.18
C CYS A 174 17.36 2.75 8.88
N LYS A 175 17.69 3.83 9.61
CA LYS A 175 18.89 3.92 10.42
C LYS A 175 18.90 2.99 11.63
N ARG A 176 17.73 2.72 12.22
CA ARG A 176 17.57 1.77 13.33
C ARG A 176 17.62 0.31 12.85
N SER A 177 16.97 -0.01 11.73
CA SER A 177 16.91 -1.38 11.19
C SER A 177 18.21 -1.81 10.50
N TYR A 178 18.80 -0.95 9.66
CA TYR A 178 19.89 -1.32 8.75
C TYR A 178 21.15 -0.47 8.91
N GLY A 179 21.16 0.55 9.76
CA GLY A 179 22.31 1.45 9.94
C GLY A 179 22.60 2.37 8.75
N VAL A 180 21.72 2.43 7.75
CA VAL A 180 21.85 3.26 6.54
C VAL A 180 21.03 4.54 6.62
N GLU A 181 21.43 5.54 5.86
CA GLU A 181 20.65 6.77 5.61
C GLU A 181 20.09 6.70 4.18
N PRO A 182 18.75 6.75 3.98
CA PRO A 182 18.14 6.69 2.66
C PRO A 182 18.56 7.83 1.73
N ARG A 183 18.58 7.58 0.41
CA ARG A 183 18.94 8.57 -0.63
C ARG A 183 17.74 8.85 -1.54
N PRO A 184 16.75 9.66 -1.13
CA PRO A 184 15.50 9.85 -1.88
C PRO A 184 15.72 10.24 -3.34
N HIS A 185 16.58 11.24 -3.56
CA HIS A 185 16.85 11.78 -4.91
C HIS A 185 17.74 10.90 -5.79
N TRP A 186 18.21 9.72 -5.34
CA TRP A 186 19.16 8.91 -6.12
C TRP A 186 18.49 8.32 -7.37
N SER A 187 17.32 7.71 -7.20
CA SER A 187 16.58 7.10 -8.31
C SER A 187 16.11 8.16 -9.33
N THR A 188 15.69 9.34 -8.88
CA THR A 188 15.29 10.45 -9.75
C THR A 188 16.48 11.04 -10.49
N THR A 189 17.59 11.33 -9.80
CA THR A 189 18.85 11.79 -10.41
C THR A 189 19.38 10.81 -11.45
N TYR A 190 19.33 9.50 -11.16
CA TYR A 190 19.93 8.50 -12.03
C TYR A 190 19.03 8.10 -13.20
N TYR A 191 17.71 8.01 -13.03
CA TYR A 191 16.77 7.51 -14.07
C TYR A 191 15.91 8.59 -14.74
N GLY A 192 15.94 9.84 -14.27
CA GLY A 192 15.34 11.00 -14.92
C GLY A 192 14.40 11.81 -14.03
N GLY A 193 13.61 11.15 -13.17
CA GLY A 193 12.76 11.82 -12.17
C GLY A 193 11.87 12.91 -12.79
N HIS A 194 12.00 14.15 -12.31
CA HIS A 194 11.27 15.31 -12.85
C HIS A 194 11.54 15.55 -14.36
N ASP A 195 12.74 15.22 -14.85
CA ASP A 195 13.13 15.31 -16.26
C ASP A 195 12.76 14.05 -17.08
N ILE A 196 11.93 13.13 -16.54
CA ILE A 196 11.59 11.85 -17.21
C ILE A 196 11.09 12.04 -18.64
N LYS A 197 10.33 13.09 -18.94
CA LYS A 197 9.88 13.40 -20.30
C LYS A 197 11.07 13.64 -21.24
N LEU A 198 12.03 14.47 -20.83
CA LEU A 198 13.24 14.78 -21.59
C LEU A 198 14.13 13.53 -21.75
N VAL A 199 14.22 12.70 -20.70
CA VAL A 199 14.98 11.45 -20.72
C VAL A 199 14.34 10.43 -21.67
N LEU A 200 13.01 10.28 -21.65
CA LEU A 200 12.29 9.41 -22.57
C LEU A 200 12.36 9.92 -24.02
N GLU A 201 12.28 11.23 -24.26
CA GLU A 201 12.43 11.82 -25.60
C GLU A 201 13.84 11.64 -26.19
N ARG A 202 14.90 11.72 -25.36
CA ARG A 202 16.30 11.64 -25.82
C ARG A 202 16.87 10.23 -25.84
N PHE A 203 16.47 9.37 -24.91
CA PHE A 203 17.08 8.05 -24.68
C PHE A 203 16.05 6.91 -24.63
N GLY A 204 14.77 7.22 -24.43
CA GLY A 204 13.68 6.25 -24.46
C GLY A 204 13.39 5.78 -25.88
N SER A 205 13.34 4.47 -26.08
CA SER A 205 12.91 3.85 -27.34
C SER A 205 12.55 2.38 -27.10
N ASN A 206 11.51 1.89 -27.79
CA ASN A 206 10.99 0.53 -27.66
C ASN A 206 10.63 0.14 -26.21
N ILE A 207 10.06 1.07 -25.43
CA ILE A 207 9.52 0.80 -24.10
C ILE A 207 8.01 0.90 -24.15
N ILE A 208 7.31 -0.15 -23.70
CA ILE A 208 5.86 -0.14 -23.50
C ILE A 208 5.61 -0.04 -22.00
N PHE A 209 4.89 0.99 -21.58
CA PHE A 209 4.33 1.09 -20.22
C PHE A 209 2.88 0.64 -20.27
N SER A 210 2.48 -0.25 -19.35
CA SER A 210 1.11 -0.77 -19.28
C SER A 210 0.63 -0.80 -17.83
N ASN A 211 -0.38 0.01 -17.51
CA ASN A 211 -0.93 0.16 -16.17
C ASN A 211 -2.42 -0.22 -16.15
N GLY A 212 -2.86 -0.89 -15.08
CA GLY A 212 -4.28 -1.20 -14.86
C GLY A 212 -5.00 -0.08 -14.10
N LEU A 213 -6.26 0.21 -14.45
CA LEU A 213 -7.04 1.26 -13.76
C LEU A 213 -7.37 0.94 -12.29
N LYS A 214 -7.37 -0.36 -11.93
CA LYS A 214 -7.55 -0.89 -10.56
C LYS A 214 -6.23 -1.35 -9.92
N ASP A 215 -5.11 -0.82 -10.41
CA ASP A 215 -3.79 -1.03 -9.82
C ASP A 215 -3.37 0.27 -9.13
N SER A 216 -3.19 0.23 -7.82
CA SER A 216 -2.81 1.40 -7.03
C SER A 216 -1.46 1.99 -7.46
N TYR A 217 -0.53 1.19 -7.98
CA TYR A 217 0.76 1.67 -8.50
C TYR A 217 0.64 2.41 -9.85
N SER A 218 -0.50 2.32 -10.56
CA SER A 218 -0.75 3.08 -11.79
C SER A 218 -0.70 4.60 -11.57
N SER A 219 -0.91 5.07 -10.34
CA SER A 219 -0.83 6.48 -9.94
C SER A 219 0.57 7.11 -10.08
N GLY A 220 1.62 6.29 -10.24
CA GLY A 220 2.98 6.77 -10.53
C GLY A 220 3.69 6.03 -11.66
N GLY A 221 2.94 5.40 -12.58
CA GLY A 221 3.47 4.64 -13.73
C GLY A 221 3.43 5.36 -15.08
#